data_AF-A0A650CQI7-F1
#
_entry.id   AF-A0A650CQI7-F1
#
_cell.length_a   1.000
_cell.length_b   1.000
_cell.length_c   1.000
_cell.angle_alpha   90.00
_cell.angle_beta   90.00
_cell.angle_gamma   90.00
#
_symmetry.space_group_name_H-M   'P 1'
#
loop_
_entity.id
_entity.type
_entity.pdbx_description
1 polymer ?
#
loop_
_entity_poly.entity_id
_entity_poly.type
_entity_poly.pdbx_seq_one_letter_code
_entity_poly.pdbx_strand_id
1 'polypeptide(L)'
;MTVEEYFLNYNGEKIFVVLLGFASNKYYFYYPKGDTLVIIDNEGKVEMKEILEVVGTAPAGFKVGEVVEPWEKVKARPVVWRVLDKEIQADNIYAVYSTFQDYKVLESSVPDRLKSFFLRDQDPWDYKDWCCVMIASQKDLTNLPPTFKKIYLKNGKLEI
;
A
#
# COMPACT_ATOMS: atom_id res chain seq x y z
N MET A 1 7.65 14.44 -6.10
CA MET A 1 6.31 14.10 -6.63
C MET A 1 5.35 14.20 -5.47
N THR A 2 4.34 15.05 -5.55
CA THR A 2 3.21 15.04 -4.62
C THR A 2 2.40 13.78 -4.91
N VAL A 3 2.27 12.89 -3.93
CA VAL A 3 1.38 11.74 -4.05
C VAL A 3 -0.04 12.28 -3.93
N GLU A 4 -0.81 12.23 -5.01
CA GLU A 4 -2.22 12.59 -4.95
C GLU A 4 -2.99 11.49 -4.23
N GLU A 5 -3.76 11.90 -3.21
CA GLU A 5 -4.56 11.01 -2.39
C GLU A 5 -5.92 10.81 -3.03
N TYR A 6 -6.33 9.55 -3.18
CA TYR A 6 -7.66 9.21 -3.66
C TYR A 6 -8.34 8.32 -2.65
N PHE A 7 -9.53 8.73 -2.21
CA PHE A 7 -10.39 7.93 -1.36
C PHE A 7 -11.72 7.72 -2.05
N LEU A 8 -12.19 6.48 -2.07
CA LEU A 8 -13.47 6.10 -2.66
C LEU A 8 -14.41 5.61 -1.57
N ASN A 9 -15.70 5.87 -1.75
CA ASN A 9 -16.74 5.20 -0.97
C ASN A 9 -17.15 3.93 -1.71
N TYR A 10 -16.91 2.77 -1.12
CA TYR A 10 -17.28 1.47 -1.67
C TYR A 10 -17.96 0.63 -0.58
N ASN A 11 -19.15 0.11 -0.86
CA ASN A 11 -19.98 -0.65 0.11
C ASN A 11 -20.17 0.06 1.47
N GLY A 12 -20.30 1.38 1.46
CA GLY A 12 -20.47 2.19 2.69
C GLY A 12 -19.19 2.49 3.46
N GLU A 13 -18.02 2.10 2.93
CA GLU A 13 -16.72 2.30 3.55
C GLU A 13 -15.83 3.20 2.72
N LYS A 14 -15.01 4.01 3.40
CA LYS A 14 -13.98 4.84 2.77
C LYS A 14 -12.71 4.01 2.58
N ILE A 15 -12.26 3.84 1.33
CA ILE A 15 -11.05 3.06 1.00
C ILE A 15 -10.00 3.94 0.33
N PHE A 16 -8.74 3.78 0.73
CA PHE A 16 -7.60 4.40 0.06
C PHE A 16 -7.31 3.68 -1.25
N VAL A 17 -7.22 4.45 -2.34
CA VAL A 17 -6.87 3.93 -3.66
C VAL A 17 -5.82 4.82 -4.34
N VAL A 18 -5.23 4.30 -5.39
CA VAL A 18 -4.22 5.01 -6.17
C VAL A 18 -4.66 5.12 -7.62
N LEU A 19 -4.77 6.34 -8.15
CA LEU A 19 -5.08 6.54 -9.57
C LEU A 19 -3.97 5.95 -10.43
N LEU A 20 -4.35 5.03 -11.33
CA LEU A 20 -3.47 4.45 -12.34
C LEU A 20 -3.58 5.20 -13.67
N GLY A 21 -4.77 5.71 -14.00
CA GLY A 21 -5.02 6.47 -15.21
C GLY A 21 -6.49 6.57 -15.57
N PHE A 22 -6.76 7.13 -16.74
CA PHE A 22 -8.10 7.30 -17.29
C PHE A 22 -8.12 6.92 -18.78
N ALA A 23 -9.23 6.34 -19.24
CA ALA A 23 -9.45 6.04 -20.65
C ALA A 23 -10.95 5.94 -20.97
N SER A 24 -11.39 6.50 -22.10
CA SER A 24 -12.74 6.35 -22.66
C SER A 24 -13.87 6.45 -21.63
N ASN A 25 -13.81 7.48 -20.77
CA ASN A 25 -14.76 7.79 -19.69
C ASN A 25 -14.70 6.91 -18.44
N LYS A 26 -13.62 6.16 -18.25
CA LYS A 26 -13.37 5.38 -17.04
C LYS A 26 -12.11 5.85 -16.34
N TYR A 27 -12.17 5.92 -15.01
CA TYR A 27 -11.02 6.05 -14.13
C TYR A 27 -10.65 4.67 -13.60
N TYR A 28 -9.35 4.41 -13.55
CA TYR A 28 -8.78 3.16 -13.09
C TYR A 28 -7.96 3.45 -11.85
N PHE A 29 -8.36 2.85 -10.74
CA PHE A 29 -7.70 2.96 -9.46
C PHE A 29 -7.22 1.59 -8.99
N TYR A 30 -6.07 1.57 -8.34
CA TYR A 30 -5.59 0.39 -7.63
C TYR A 30 -6.02 0.49 -6.17
N TYR A 31 -6.61 -0.56 -5.61
CA TYR A 31 -6.87 -0.69 -4.17
C TYR A 31 -5.74 -1.52 -3.53
N PRO A 32 -4.74 -0.89 -2.89
CA PRO A 32 -3.51 -1.58 -2.50
C PRO A 32 -3.73 -2.66 -1.45
N LYS A 33 -4.67 -2.47 -0.53
CA LYS A 33 -4.96 -3.44 0.54
C LYS A 33 -5.52 -4.76 -0.02
N GLY A 34 -6.48 -4.66 -0.95
CA GLY A 34 -7.12 -5.81 -1.57
C GLY A 34 -6.35 -6.41 -2.74
N ASP A 35 -5.34 -5.72 -3.27
CA ASP A 35 -4.69 -6.07 -4.54
C ASP A 35 -5.67 -6.15 -5.73
N THR A 36 -6.62 -5.22 -5.78
CA THR A 36 -7.68 -5.21 -6.80
C THR A 36 -7.66 -3.93 -7.63
N LEU A 37 -8.22 -4.03 -8.84
CA LEU A 37 -8.49 -2.89 -9.70
C LEU A 37 -9.91 -2.39 -9.43
N VAL A 38 -10.05 -1.09 -9.16
CA VAL A 38 -11.33 -0.40 -9.04
C VAL A 38 -11.53 0.47 -10.27
N ILE A 39 -12.63 0.28 -10.97
CA ILE A 39 -13.00 0.98 -12.19
C ILE A 39 -14.22 1.84 -11.86
N ILE A 40 -14.15 3.12 -12.17
CA ILE A 40 -15.27 4.06 -12.01
C ILE A 40 -15.58 4.64 -13.37
N ASP A 41 -16.83 4.51 -13.81
CA ASP A 41 -17.29 5.20 -15.01
C ASP A 41 -17.75 6.63 -14.72
N ASN A 42 -18.08 7.37 -15.78
CA ASN A 42 -18.57 8.74 -15.71
C ASN A 42 -19.96 8.88 -15.05
N GLU A 43 -20.69 7.77 -14.86
CA GLU A 43 -21.96 7.73 -14.14
C GLU A 43 -21.74 7.48 -12.63
N GLY A 44 -20.49 7.27 -12.21
CA GLY A 44 -20.11 6.99 -10.83
C GLY A 44 -20.32 5.53 -10.42
N LYS A 45 -20.61 4.62 -11.36
CA LYS A 45 -20.70 3.19 -11.07
C LYS A 45 -19.31 2.66 -10.77
N VAL A 46 -19.18 2.02 -9.61
CA VAL A 46 -17.92 1.42 -9.16
C VAL A 46 -17.95 -0.09 -9.42
N GLU A 47 -16.94 -0.58 -10.11
CA GLU A 47 -16.71 -1.99 -10.37
C GLU A 47 -15.33 -2.38 -9.81
N MET A 48 -15.25 -3.53 -9.14
CA MET A 48 -13.98 -4.08 -8.64
C MET A 48 -13.64 -5.35 -9.40
N LYS A 49 -12.38 -5.47 -9.83
CA LYS A 49 -11.83 -6.60 -10.55
C LYS A 49 -10.59 -7.15 -9.85
N GLU A 50 -10.43 -8.47 -9.92
CA GLU A 50 -9.20 -9.15 -9.50
C GLU A 50 -8.11 -8.90 -10.56
N ILE A 51 -6.89 -8.60 -10.11
CA ILE A 51 -5.73 -8.51 -11.00
C ILE A 51 -5.14 -9.92 -11.12
N LEU A 52 -5.27 -10.53 -12.30
CA LEU A 52 -4.75 -11.87 -12.55
C LEU A 52 -3.30 -11.86 -13.01
N GLU A 53 -2.92 -10.82 -13.75
CA GLU A 53 -1.58 -10.67 -14.30
C GLU A 53 -1.28 -9.19 -14.59
N VAL A 54 -0.06 -8.75 -14.28
CA VAL A 54 0.46 -7.45 -14.69
C VAL A 54 1.25 -7.64 -15.98
N VAL A 55 0.89 -6.90 -17.03
CA VAL A 55 1.55 -6.97 -18.34
C VAL A 55 2.54 -5.82 -18.47
N GLY A 56 3.82 -6.15 -18.66
CA GLY A 56 4.93 -5.19 -18.78
C GLY A 56 5.52 -4.75 -17.44
N THR A 57 6.58 -3.94 -17.48
CA THR A 57 7.39 -3.56 -16.29
C THR A 57 6.96 -2.25 -15.60
N ALA A 58 5.98 -1.51 -16.14
CA ALA A 58 5.30 -0.38 -15.50
C ALA A 58 4.13 0.08 -16.38
N PRO A 59 2.90 0.17 -15.86
CA PRO A 59 1.78 -0.63 -16.36
C PRO A 59 1.56 -0.44 -17.86
N ALA A 60 1.95 -1.44 -18.66
CA ALA A 60 1.54 -1.52 -20.06
C ALA A 60 0.11 -2.09 -20.17
N GLY A 61 -0.32 -2.90 -19.20
CA GLY A 61 -1.71 -3.36 -19.06
C GLY A 61 -1.92 -4.33 -17.90
N PHE A 62 -3.17 -4.72 -17.69
CA PHE A 62 -3.57 -5.72 -16.70
C PHE A 62 -4.48 -6.77 -17.35
N LYS A 63 -4.28 -8.03 -17.01
CA LYS A 63 -5.32 -9.05 -17.21
C LYS A 63 -6.16 -9.09 -15.94
N VAL A 64 -7.46 -8.87 -16.09
CA VAL A 64 -8.38 -8.79 -14.94
C VAL A 64 -9.51 -9.80 -15.04
N GLY A 65 -10.02 -10.21 -13.88
CA GLY A 65 -11.15 -11.12 -13.75
C GLY A 65 -12.16 -10.63 -12.71
N GLU A 66 -13.25 -11.37 -12.55
CA GLU A 66 -14.21 -11.10 -11.47
C GLU A 66 -13.59 -11.38 -10.11
N VAL A 67 -13.95 -10.56 -9.12
CA VAL A 67 -13.64 -10.84 -7.71
C VAL A 67 -14.58 -11.95 -7.25
N VAL A 68 -14.02 -13.11 -6.92
CA VAL A 68 -14.79 -14.29 -6.46
C VAL A 68 -15.06 -14.29 -4.97
N GLU A 69 -14.33 -13.47 -4.21
CA GLU A 69 -14.46 -13.38 -2.76
C GLU A 69 -15.39 -12.23 -2.33
N PRO A 70 -16.11 -12.36 -1.21
CA PRO A 70 -16.90 -11.27 -0.65
C PRO A 70 -16.02 -10.11 -0.19
N TRP A 71 -16.58 -8.89 -0.22
CA TRP A 71 -15.89 -7.65 0.16
C TRP A 71 -15.15 -7.74 1.50
N GLU A 72 -15.77 -8.35 2.52
CA GLU A 72 -15.18 -8.54 3.85
C GLU A 72 -13.86 -9.30 3.83
N LYS A 73 -13.70 -10.25 2.89
CA LYS A 73 -12.43 -10.97 2.71
C LYS A 73 -11.41 -10.12 1.97
N VAL A 74 -11.84 -9.42 0.91
CA VAL A 74 -10.96 -8.57 0.10
C VAL A 74 -10.33 -7.47 0.94
N LYS A 75 -11.13 -6.74 1.72
CA LYS A 75 -10.64 -5.65 2.58
C LYS A 75 -9.77 -6.14 3.75
N ALA A 76 -9.88 -7.41 4.12
CA ALA A 76 -9.10 -8.04 5.19
C ALA A 76 -7.83 -8.76 4.68
N ARG A 77 -7.56 -8.76 3.36
CA ARG A 77 -6.37 -9.42 2.79
C ARG A 77 -5.08 -8.92 3.48
N PRO A 78 -4.14 -9.83 3.82
CA PRO A 78 -2.93 -9.46 4.53
C PRO A 78 -1.99 -8.66 3.64
N VAL A 79 -1.31 -7.66 4.20
CA VAL A 79 -0.18 -6.97 3.56
C VAL A 79 1.08 -7.54 4.17
N VAL A 80 1.90 -8.18 3.35
CA VAL A 80 3.14 -8.82 3.78
C VAL A 80 4.33 -8.05 3.23
N TRP A 81 5.16 -7.56 4.14
CA TRP A 81 6.41 -6.88 3.84
C TRP A 81 7.56 -7.86 4.01
N ARG A 82 8.53 -7.82 3.11
CA ARG A 82 9.80 -8.54 3.24
C ARG A 82 10.89 -7.55 3.57
N VAL A 83 11.34 -7.57 4.82
CA VAL A 83 12.42 -6.71 5.31
C VAL A 83 13.55 -7.63 5.75
N LEU A 84 14.66 -7.59 5.01
CA LEU A 84 15.69 -8.65 5.08
C LEU A 84 15.05 -10.04 4.88
N ASP A 85 15.39 -11.02 5.71
CA ASP A 85 14.87 -12.39 5.64
C ASP A 85 13.60 -12.61 6.48
N LYS A 86 12.90 -11.54 6.87
CA LYS A 86 11.69 -11.62 7.71
C LYS A 86 10.46 -11.14 6.95
N GLU A 87 9.38 -11.89 7.12
CA GLU A 87 8.05 -11.50 6.68
C GLU A 87 7.29 -10.80 7.82
N ILE A 88 6.75 -9.62 7.52
CA ILE A 88 6.01 -8.80 8.49
C ILE A 88 4.61 -8.54 7.91
N GLN A 89 3.58 -9.06 8.58
CA GLN A 89 2.20 -8.73 8.26
C GLN A 89 1.78 -7.43 8.96
N ALA A 90 1.50 -6.39 8.19
CA ALA A 90 1.01 -5.09 8.65
C ALA A 90 0.52 -4.23 7.48
N ASP A 91 -0.52 -3.44 7.68
CA ASP A 91 -1.03 -2.54 6.64
C ASP A 91 -0.02 -1.46 6.30
N ASN A 92 0.60 -0.87 7.33
CA ASN A 92 1.67 0.10 7.20
C ASN A 92 2.82 -0.25 8.16
N ILE A 93 4.02 0.21 7.86
CA ILE A 93 5.22 0.02 8.68
C ILE A 93 5.80 1.39 9.08
N TYR A 94 6.11 1.54 10.37
CA TYR A 94 6.97 2.60 10.87
C TYR A 94 8.33 1.99 11.22
N ALA A 95 9.34 2.26 10.39
CA ALA A 95 10.66 1.66 10.52
C ALA A 95 11.63 2.66 11.14
N VAL A 96 12.09 2.37 12.36
CA VAL A 96 13.11 3.16 13.04
C VAL A 96 14.49 2.67 12.62
N TYR A 97 15.28 3.51 11.97
CA TYR A 97 16.61 3.15 11.49
C TYR A 97 17.74 3.88 12.24
N SER A 98 18.86 3.19 12.46
CA SER A 98 20.00 3.77 13.19
C SER A 98 21.05 4.44 12.29
N THR A 99 21.22 3.93 11.07
CA THR A 99 22.23 4.39 10.11
C THR A 99 21.66 4.63 8.73
N PHE A 100 22.38 5.36 7.88
CA PHE A 100 22.00 5.51 6.47
C PHE A 100 21.99 4.17 5.71
N GLN A 101 22.85 3.22 6.10
CA GLN A 101 22.86 1.89 5.50
C GLN A 101 21.57 1.12 5.84
N ASP A 102 21.09 1.21 7.08
CA ASP A 102 19.80 0.63 7.48
C ASP A 102 18.66 1.25 6.65
N TYR A 103 18.65 2.57 6.46
CA TYR A 103 17.68 3.23 5.58
C TYR A 103 17.68 2.63 4.17
N LYS A 104 18.86 2.38 3.58
CA LYS A 104 18.97 1.82 2.24
C LYS A 104 18.44 0.38 2.14
N VAL A 105 18.62 -0.42 3.19
CA VAL A 105 17.99 -1.74 3.28
C VAL A 105 16.47 -1.62 3.30
N LEU A 106 15.93 -0.71 4.12
CA LEU A 106 14.48 -0.48 4.19
C LEU A 106 13.91 0.02 2.85
N GLU A 107 14.61 0.91 2.16
CA GLU A 107 14.18 1.44 0.85
C GLU A 107 14.05 0.34 -0.22
N SER A 108 14.86 -0.72 -0.12
CA SER A 108 14.75 -1.91 -0.97
C SER A 108 13.68 -2.92 -0.51
N SER A 109 13.09 -2.72 0.66
CA SER A 109 12.10 -3.62 1.27
C SER A 109 10.69 -3.19 0.88
N VAL A 110 10.22 -3.68 -0.27
CA VAL A 110 8.85 -3.41 -0.76
C VAL A 110 7.95 -4.63 -0.55
N PRO A 111 6.66 -4.42 -0.27
CA PRO A 111 5.70 -5.52 -0.27
C PRO A 111 5.50 -5.99 -1.71
N ASP A 112 5.14 -7.26 -1.88
CA ASP A 112 4.84 -7.85 -3.18
C ASP A 112 3.47 -7.36 -3.67
N ARG A 113 3.43 -6.13 -4.19
CA ARG A 113 2.23 -5.41 -4.61
C ARG A 113 2.53 -4.51 -5.80
N LEU A 114 1.49 -4.18 -6.58
CA LEU A 114 1.62 -3.29 -7.73
C LEU A 114 2.16 -1.90 -7.36
N LYS A 115 1.74 -1.38 -6.20
CA LYS A 115 2.20 -0.07 -5.72
C LYS A 115 2.20 0.00 -4.20
N SER A 116 3.31 0.48 -3.67
CA SER A 116 3.51 0.81 -2.25
C SER A 116 4.22 2.15 -2.14
N PHE A 117 4.16 2.77 -0.97
CA PHE A 117 4.83 4.03 -0.70
C PHE A 117 5.96 3.82 0.30
N PHE A 118 7.15 4.30 -0.05
CA PHE A 118 8.28 4.40 0.85
C PHE A 118 8.58 5.87 1.11
N LEU A 119 8.40 6.29 2.35
CA LEU A 119 8.46 7.69 2.77
C LEU A 119 9.53 7.84 3.84
N ARG A 120 10.13 9.03 3.91
CA ARG A 120 11.17 9.35 4.88
C ARG A 120 10.74 10.47 5.81
N ASP A 121 10.91 10.24 7.11
CA ASP A 121 10.76 11.23 8.18
C ASP A 121 9.39 11.96 8.18
N GLN A 122 8.34 11.29 7.70
CA GLN A 122 6.96 11.79 7.72
C GLN A 122 6.25 11.45 9.03
N ASP A 123 5.18 12.18 9.36
CA ASP A 123 4.29 11.84 10.49
C ASP A 123 3.34 10.70 10.09
N PRO A 124 3.36 9.54 10.77
CA PRO A 124 2.45 8.44 10.45
C PRO A 124 0.97 8.78 10.60
N TRP A 125 0.59 9.77 11.42
CA TRP A 125 -0.81 10.17 11.59
C TRP A 125 -1.44 10.76 10.34
N ASP A 126 -0.65 11.36 9.45
CA ASP A 126 -1.11 11.87 8.15
C ASP A 126 -1.51 10.73 7.20
N TYR A 127 -0.98 9.53 7.43
CA TYR A 127 -1.17 8.35 6.57
C TYR A 127 -2.00 7.26 7.26
N LYS A 128 -2.69 7.56 8.37
CA LYS A 128 -3.44 6.59 9.18
C LYS A 128 -4.51 5.82 8.39
N ASP A 129 -5.11 6.47 7.39
CA ASP A 129 -6.18 5.95 6.55
C ASP A 129 -5.65 5.32 5.24
N TRP A 130 -4.34 5.33 5.03
CA TRP A 130 -3.69 4.75 3.84
C TRP A 130 -3.35 3.27 4.08
N CYS A 131 -3.06 2.55 2.98
CA CYS A 131 -2.42 1.24 3.04
C CYS A 131 -1.06 1.28 2.38
N CYS A 132 -0.21 0.35 2.83
CA CYS A 132 0.92 -0.14 2.08
C CYS A 132 2.00 0.94 2.02
N VAL A 133 2.13 1.66 3.14
CA VAL A 133 3.09 2.74 3.38
C VAL A 133 4.14 2.26 4.38
N MET A 134 5.41 2.41 4.03
CA MET A 134 6.53 2.34 4.97
C MET A 134 7.07 3.74 5.19
N ILE A 135 7.08 4.19 6.44
CA ILE A 135 7.74 5.42 6.86
C ILE A 135 9.03 5.03 7.58
N ALA A 136 10.17 5.37 6.97
CA ALA A 136 11.48 5.21 7.60
C ALA A 136 11.85 6.51 8.34
N SER A 137 12.17 6.42 9.62
CA SER A 137 12.66 7.56 10.39
C SER A 137 13.75 7.19 11.39
N GLN A 138 14.60 8.15 11.75
CA GLN A 138 15.50 7.98 12.92
C GLN A 138 14.79 8.25 14.25
N LYS A 139 13.60 8.89 14.20
CA LYS A 139 12.81 9.19 15.39
C LYS A 139 12.08 7.94 15.85
N ASP A 140 12.16 7.63 17.13
CA ASP A 140 11.35 6.58 17.74
C ASP A 140 10.08 7.18 18.36
N LEU A 141 8.95 7.05 17.67
CA LEU A 141 7.66 7.55 18.14
C LEU A 141 6.95 6.52 19.02
N THR A 142 6.61 6.87 20.25
CA THR A 142 5.93 5.95 21.19
C THR A 142 4.49 5.64 20.81
N ASN A 143 3.81 6.58 20.14
CA ASN A 143 2.41 6.44 19.72
C ASN A 143 2.31 6.43 18.20
N LEU A 144 1.66 5.41 17.65
CA LEU A 144 1.46 5.22 16.22
C LEU A 144 -0.02 4.97 15.92
N PRO A 145 -0.51 5.32 14.72
CA PRO A 145 -1.84 4.91 14.29
C PRO A 145 -2.00 3.38 14.32
N PRO A 146 -3.19 2.83 14.57
CA PRO A 146 -3.41 1.39 14.67
C PRO A 146 -3.03 0.59 13.41
N THR A 147 -3.02 1.24 12.24
CA THR A 147 -2.63 0.62 10.96
C THR A 147 -1.12 0.46 10.80
N PHE A 148 -0.32 1.13 11.63
CA PHE A 148 1.14 1.09 11.59
C PHE A 148 1.70 0.08 12.59
N LYS A 149 2.54 -0.83 12.08
CA LYS A 149 3.40 -1.67 12.91
C LYS A 149 4.78 -1.04 13.01
N LYS A 150 5.29 -0.86 14.23
CA LYS A 150 6.67 -0.41 14.45
C LYS A 150 7.65 -1.56 14.22
N ILE A 151 8.77 -1.27 13.58
CA ILE A 151 9.95 -2.13 13.55
C ILE A 151 11.22 -1.29 13.76
N TYR A 152 12.30 -1.93 14.17
CA TYR A 152 13.60 -1.31 14.30
C TYR A 152 14.62 -2.01 13.41
N LEU A 153 15.41 -1.23 12.68
CA LEU A 153 16.58 -1.73 11.97
C LEU A 153 17.83 -1.06 12.54
N LYS A 154 18.59 -1.84 13.32
CA LYS A 154 19.79 -1.36 14.00
C LYS A 154 20.99 -2.18 13.56
N ASN A 155 21.98 -1.53 12.95
CA ASN A 155 23.21 -2.17 12.49
C ASN A 155 22.94 -3.43 11.64
N GLY A 156 21.99 -3.34 10.71
CA GLY A 156 21.60 -4.44 9.83
C GLY A 156 20.76 -5.55 10.48
N LYS A 157 20.30 -5.37 11.72
CA LYS A 157 19.45 -6.35 12.43
C LYS A 157 18.05 -5.83 12.65
N LEU A 158 17.07 -6.63 12.23
CA LEU A 158 15.64 -6.32 12.37
C LEU A 158 15.09 -6.81 13.72
N GLU A 159 14.58 -5.87 14.51
CA GLU A 159 13.86 -6.07 15.78
C GLU A 159 12.39 -5.65 15.57
N ILE A 160 11.44 -6.43 16.07
CA ILE A 160 10.00 -6.20 15.91
C ILE A 160 9.39 -6.01 17.29
#